data_AF-A0AAJ5W9X1-F1
#
_entry.id   AF-A0AAJ5W9X1-F1
#
_cell.length_a   1.000
_cell.length_b   1.000
_cell.length_c   1.000
_cell.angle_alpha   90.00
_cell.angle_beta   90.00
_cell.angle_gamma   90.00
#
_symmetry.space_group_name_H-M   'P 1'
#
loop_
_entity.id
_entity.type
_entity.pdbx_description
1 polymer ?
#
loop_
_entity_poly.entity_id
_entity_poly.type
_entity_poly.pdbx_seq_one_letter_code
_entity_poly.pdbx_strand_id
1 'polypeptide(L)'
;MKIKALMLLTICGISLAKGQNLDKKTAAIIAEGKLLYQSEMASWNGSDVLQARFKQKAAEAGGYFSYSDGNKSKCIFFGKTNTPTPVITFTFDQNYDVNTVIVDTTNRAFTNNELELFTIRQNALKAINSDTLFKVYNNTSLNIIPLIDKDSKKVFVLTGPQQTGVVIFGNDYLLTFDKYNRLTNMKRLHKNIIPINYSKESMETTHSHLPETGDFITSTDICTLMLYGKTANWKNHIVISKNYGSIWDCQQQSLSILTTEALKSIVKEN
;
A
#
# COMPACT_ATOMS: atom_id res chain seq x y z
N MET A 1 -25.69 56.22 -19.17
CA MET A 1 -25.42 55.80 -17.78
C MET A 1 -24.69 54.46 -17.81
N LYS A 2 -23.53 54.39 -17.14
CA LYS A 2 -22.53 53.32 -17.30
C LYS A 2 -22.92 52.06 -16.54
N ILE A 3 -23.04 50.94 -17.26
CA ILE A 3 -23.07 49.58 -16.69
C ILE A 3 -21.67 49.27 -16.19
N LYS A 4 -21.47 49.24 -14.86
CA LYS A 4 -20.28 48.68 -14.21
C LYS A 4 -20.69 48.08 -12.87
N ALA A 5 -20.94 46.77 -12.84
CA ALA A 5 -20.72 45.89 -11.68
C ALA A 5 -21.26 44.49 -12.00
N LEU A 6 -20.56 43.72 -12.81
CA LEU A 6 -20.76 42.27 -12.86
C LEU A 6 -19.48 41.56 -13.30
N MET A 7 -18.46 41.59 -12.45
CA MET A 7 -17.25 40.77 -12.60
C MET A 7 -16.53 40.69 -11.26
N LEU A 8 -17.12 40.04 -10.26
CA LEU A 8 -16.41 39.67 -9.04
C LEU A 8 -16.96 38.41 -8.34
N LEU A 9 -17.57 37.48 -9.09
CA LEU A 9 -18.07 36.20 -8.53
C LEU A 9 -17.43 34.96 -9.16
N THR A 10 -16.56 35.11 -10.17
CA THR A 10 -16.00 33.98 -10.94
C THR A 10 -14.67 33.46 -10.43
N ILE A 11 -13.93 34.21 -9.61
CA ILE A 11 -12.59 33.80 -9.13
C ILE A 11 -12.66 32.89 -7.90
N CYS A 12 -13.68 33.04 -7.04
CA CYS A 12 -13.80 32.22 -5.83
C CYS A 12 -14.21 30.77 -6.14
N GLY A 13 -15.08 30.55 -7.14
CA GLY A 13 -15.54 29.21 -7.52
C GLY A 13 -14.44 28.29 -8.08
N ILE A 14 -13.42 28.86 -8.73
CA ILE A 14 -12.32 28.07 -9.34
C ILE A 14 -11.38 27.49 -8.27
N SER A 15 -11.09 28.23 -7.21
CA SER A 15 -10.23 27.77 -6.10
C SER A 15 -10.92 26.69 -5.27
N LEU A 16 -12.22 26.86 -4.99
CA LEU A 16 -13.03 25.87 -4.26
C LEU A 16 -13.16 24.55 -5.03
N ALA A 17 -13.42 24.59 -6.35
CA ALA A 17 -13.51 23.38 -7.17
C ALA A 17 -12.17 22.63 -7.30
N LYS A 18 -11.05 23.37 -7.37
CA LYS A 18 -9.70 22.76 -7.38
C LYS A 18 -9.38 22.08 -6.04
N GLY A 19 -9.72 22.71 -4.92
CA GLY A 19 -9.57 22.13 -3.57
C GLY A 19 -10.38 20.84 -3.39
N GLN A 20 -11.67 20.86 -3.75
CA GLN A 20 -12.52 19.67 -3.64
C GLN A 20 -12.03 18.48 -4.49
N ASN A 21 -11.47 18.75 -5.67
CA ASN A 21 -10.91 17.70 -6.52
C ASN A 21 -9.64 17.08 -5.89
N LEU A 22 -8.79 17.94 -5.30
CA LEU A 22 -7.60 17.51 -4.58
C LEU A 22 -7.97 16.62 -3.37
N ASP A 23 -8.96 17.04 -2.57
CA ASP A 23 -9.44 16.27 -1.41
C ASP A 23 -9.98 14.90 -1.82
N LYS A 24 -10.77 14.85 -2.91
CA LYS A 24 -11.29 13.57 -3.42
C LYS A 24 -10.17 12.64 -3.89
N LYS A 25 -9.17 13.17 -4.59
CA LYS A 25 -8.04 12.38 -5.10
C LYS A 25 -7.18 11.84 -3.96
N THR A 26 -6.87 12.67 -2.98
CA THR A 26 -6.07 12.29 -1.82
C THR A 26 -6.82 11.32 -0.91
N ALA A 27 -8.13 11.51 -0.69
CA ALA A 27 -8.97 10.57 0.04
C ALA A 27 -8.96 9.17 -0.59
N ALA A 28 -9.00 9.07 -1.93
CA ALA A 28 -8.91 7.79 -2.62
C ALA A 28 -7.54 7.10 -2.42
N ILE A 29 -6.44 7.87 -2.47
CA ILE A 29 -5.08 7.37 -2.22
C ILE A 29 -4.95 6.86 -0.78
N ILE A 30 -5.47 7.61 0.20
CA ILE A 30 -5.46 7.21 1.62
C ILE A 30 -6.29 5.94 1.82
N ALA A 31 -7.49 5.88 1.24
CA ALA A 31 -8.35 4.70 1.35
C ALA A 31 -7.65 3.45 0.77
N GLU A 32 -7.03 3.56 -0.41
CA GLU A 32 -6.28 2.47 -1.02
C GLU A 32 -5.05 2.08 -0.17
N GLY A 33 -4.29 3.05 0.35
CA GLY A 33 -3.16 2.80 1.24
C GLY A 33 -3.57 2.11 2.54
N LYS A 34 -4.73 2.48 3.12
CA LYS A 34 -5.28 1.82 4.32
C LYS A 34 -5.73 0.39 4.05
N LEU A 35 -6.33 0.12 2.88
CA LEU A 35 -6.68 -1.24 2.47
C LEU A 35 -5.43 -2.12 2.29
N LEU A 36 -4.37 -1.58 1.67
CA LEU A 36 -3.08 -2.26 1.58
C LEU A 36 -2.51 -2.55 2.96
N TYR A 37 -2.48 -1.55 3.84
CA TYR A 37 -2.02 -1.71 5.21
C TYR A 37 -2.77 -2.82 5.96
N GLN A 38 -4.11 -2.87 5.85
CA GLN A 38 -4.91 -3.91 6.49
C GLN A 38 -4.57 -5.32 6.00
N SER A 39 -4.39 -5.48 4.68
CA SER A 39 -3.96 -6.74 4.06
C SER A 39 -2.57 -7.15 4.56
N GLU A 40 -1.63 -6.19 4.65
CA GLU A 40 -0.27 -6.45 5.08
C GLU A 40 -0.18 -6.76 6.57
N MET A 41 -0.94 -6.08 7.41
CA MET A 41 -1.01 -6.39 8.84
C MET A 41 -1.53 -7.81 9.10
N ALA A 42 -2.54 -8.26 8.36
CA ALA A 42 -3.02 -9.64 8.45
C ALA A 42 -1.96 -10.64 7.95
N SER A 43 -1.26 -10.32 6.86
CA SER A 43 -0.23 -11.19 6.27
C SER A 43 0.99 -11.30 7.18
N TRP A 44 1.46 -10.19 7.73
CA TRP A 44 2.62 -10.13 8.62
C TRP A 44 2.33 -10.89 9.92
N ASN A 45 1.28 -10.51 10.66
CA ASN A 45 0.94 -11.19 11.91
C ASN A 45 0.55 -12.66 11.67
N GLY A 46 -0.13 -12.97 10.56
CA GLY A 46 -0.44 -14.33 10.17
C GLY A 46 0.82 -15.17 9.90
N SER A 47 1.84 -14.58 9.29
CA SER A 47 3.14 -15.25 9.06
C SER A 47 3.86 -15.51 10.38
N ASP A 48 3.87 -14.54 11.30
CA ASP A 48 4.46 -14.71 12.63
C ASP A 48 3.77 -15.84 13.40
N VAL A 49 2.44 -15.87 13.41
CA VAL A 49 1.65 -16.93 14.06
C VAL A 49 1.89 -18.28 13.40
N LEU A 50 1.92 -18.35 12.07
CA LEU A 50 2.19 -19.58 11.31
C LEU A 50 3.54 -20.19 11.68
N GLN A 51 4.60 -19.37 11.66
CA GLN A 51 5.96 -19.83 11.94
C GLN A 51 6.16 -20.19 13.42
N ALA A 52 5.57 -19.42 14.33
CA ALA A 52 5.72 -19.65 15.76
C ALA A 52 4.93 -20.86 16.25
N ARG A 53 3.70 -21.07 15.75
CA ARG A 53 2.72 -22.00 16.35
C ARG A 53 2.32 -23.17 15.45
N PHE A 54 2.50 -23.06 14.13
CA PHE A 54 1.97 -24.02 13.14
C PHE A 54 3.02 -24.48 12.12
N LYS A 55 4.22 -24.86 12.58
CA LYS A 55 5.38 -25.23 11.72
C LYS A 55 5.07 -26.29 10.65
N GLN A 56 4.24 -27.28 10.97
CA GLN A 56 3.84 -28.29 9.97
C GLN A 56 3.03 -27.67 8.84
N LYS A 57 2.06 -26.80 9.16
CA LYS A 57 1.27 -26.05 8.17
C LYS A 57 2.14 -25.06 7.39
N ALA A 58 3.14 -24.48 8.02
CA ALA A 58 4.12 -23.63 7.36
C ALA A 58 4.87 -24.38 6.24
N ALA A 59 5.20 -25.67 6.45
CA ALA A 59 5.85 -26.50 5.45
C ALA A 59 4.94 -26.85 4.26
N GLU A 60 3.61 -26.90 4.48
CA GLU A 60 2.59 -27.15 3.46
C GLU A 60 2.26 -25.90 2.62
N ALA A 61 2.48 -24.71 3.16
CA ALA A 61 2.13 -23.44 2.52
C ALA A 61 3.03 -23.12 1.30
N GLY A 62 2.40 -22.78 0.18
CA GLY A 62 3.03 -22.33 -1.06
C GLY A 62 2.95 -20.81 -1.29
N GLY A 63 2.18 -20.11 -0.46
CA GLY A 63 2.02 -18.67 -0.50
C GLY A 63 0.83 -18.23 0.33
N TYR A 64 0.51 -16.94 0.28
CA TYR A 64 -0.62 -16.37 0.99
C TYR A 64 -1.27 -15.22 0.22
N PHE A 65 -2.47 -14.86 0.65
CA PHE A 65 -3.09 -13.58 0.37
C PHE A 65 -3.98 -13.19 1.56
N SER A 66 -4.27 -11.89 1.66
CA SER A 66 -5.12 -11.36 2.73
C SER A 66 -6.19 -10.43 2.16
N TYR A 67 -7.29 -10.30 2.89
CA TYR A 67 -8.39 -9.40 2.53
C TYR A 67 -9.20 -9.01 3.76
N SER A 68 -9.87 -7.86 3.67
CA SER A 68 -10.82 -7.40 4.68
C SER A 68 -12.18 -8.07 4.49
N ASP A 69 -12.79 -8.53 5.59
CA ASP A 69 -14.12 -9.12 5.66
C ASP A 69 -14.91 -8.38 6.75
N GLY A 70 -15.62 -7.32 6.34
CA GLY A 70 -16.24 -6.38 7.26
C GLY A 70 -15.21 -5.66 8.13
N ASN A 71 -15.34 -5.81 9.46
CA ASN A 71 -14.41 -5.25 10.44
C ASN A 71 -13.25 -6.19 10.80
N LYS A 72 -13.11 -7.32 10.11
CA LYS A 72 -12.05 -8.30 10.31
C LYS A 72 -11.11 -8.34 9.11
N SER A 73 -9.90 -8.83 9.33
CA SER A 73 -8.96 -9.12 8.24
C SER A 73 -8.60 -10.60 8.26
N LYS A 74 -8.65 -11.24 7.08
CA LYS A 74 -8.30 -12.65 6.89
C LYS A 74 -6.97 -12.75 6.18
N CYS A 75 -6.09 -13.62 6.68
CA CYS A 75 -4.88 -14.06 6.00
C CYS A 75 -5.00 -15.56 5.72
N ILE A 76 -4.90 -15.94 4.46
CA ILE A 76 -5.02 -17.33 4.01
C ILE A 76 -3.69 -17.78 3.45
N PHE A 77 -3.14 -18.83 4.04
CA PHE A 77 -2.03 -19.58 3.45
C PHE A 77 -2.60 -20.73 2.63
N PHE A 78 -2.16 -20.82 1.38
CA PHE A 78 -2.61 -21.83 0.43
C PHE A 78 -1.53 -22.87 0.14
N GLY A 79 -1.92 -24.07 -0.28
CA GLY A 79 -1.00 -25.18 -0.51
C GLY A 79 -0.09 -25.00 -1.74
N LYS A 80 1.03 -25.73 -1.76
CA LYS A 80 2.00 -25.78 -2.90
C LYS A 80 1.48 -26.46 -4.18
N THR A 81 0.26 -26.97 -4.18
CA THR A 81 -0.28 -27.84 -5.23
C THR A 81 -0.89 -27.06 -6.41
N ASN A 82 -1.03 -27.72 -7.57
CA ASN A 82 -1.66 -27.14 -8.76
C ASN A 82 -3.17 -26.88 -8.60
N THR A 83 -3.80 -27.49 -7.60
CA THR A 83 -5.18 -27.22 -7.16
C THR A 83 -5.15 -26.72 -5.72
N PRO A 84 -4.80 -25.44 -5.50
CA PRO A 84 -4.54 -24.95 -4.17
C PRO A 84 -5.84 -24.78 -3.41
N THR A 85 -5.83 -25.29 -2.18
CA THR A 85 -6.86 -25.07 -1.16
C THR A 85 -6.23 -24.30 0.01
N PRO A 86 -7.05 -23.66 0.87
CA PRO A 86 -6.57 -23.14 2.15
C PRO A 86 -5.88 -24.25 2.95
N VAL A 87 -4.67 -23.98 3.41
CA VAL A 87 -3.93 -24.80 4.38
C VAL A 87 -4.28 -24.38 5.80
N ILE A 88 -4.34 -23.06 6.02
CA ILE A 88 -4.68 -22.43 7.29
C ILE A 88 -5.12 -20.99 7.02
N THR A 89 -6.14 -20.55 7.76
CA THR A 89 -6.66 -19.18 7.73
C THR A 89 -6.55 -18.57 9.11
N PHE A 90 -6.03 -17.34 9.17
CA PHE A 90 -6.01 -16.50 10.36
C PHE A 90 -7.00 -15.35 10.18
N THR A 91 -7.87 -15.13 11.16
CA THR A 91 -8.78 -13.99 11.17
C THR A 91 -8.46 -13.10 12.36
N PHE A 92 -8.17 -11.84 12.06
CA PHE A 92 -7.85 -10.80 13.01
C PHE A 92 -9.00 -9.81 13.14
N ASP A 93 -9.17 -9.24 14.32
CA ASP A 93 -9.91 -8.00 14.49
C ASP A 93 -9.05 -6.80 14.05
N GLN A 94 -9.51 -5.58 14.33
CA GLN A 94 -8.79 -4.35 13.94
C GLN A 94 -7.50 -4.09 14.73
N ASN A 95 -7.28 -4.80 15.84
CA ASN A 95 -6.09 -4.66 16.68
C ASN A 95 -4.96 -5.59 16.22
N TYR A 96 -5.27 -6.61 15.41
CA TYR A 96 -4.31 -7.61 14.94
C TYR A 96 -3.56 -8.34 16.07
N ASP A 97 -4.19 -8.50 17.24
CA ASP A 97 -3.59 -9.21 18.36
C ASP A 97 -3.41 -10.69 18.04
N VAL A 98 -2.14 -11.11 17.95
CA VAL A 98 -1.77 -12.50 17.67
C VAL A 98 -2.24 -13.48 18.75
N ASN A 99 -2.58 -13.02 19.95
CA ASN A 99 -3.04 -13.89 21.04
C ASN A 99 -4.53 -14.23 20.95
N THR A 100 -5.33 -13.39 20.29
CA THR A 100 -6.78 -13.58 20.12
C THR A 100 -7.17 -13.97 18.69
N VAL A 101 -6.18 -14.19 17.82
CA VAL A 101 -6.38 -14.60 16.42
C VAL A 101 -7.23 -15.87 16.33
N ILE A 102 -8.23 -15.84 15.44
CA ILE A 102 -9.04 -17.02 15.13
C ILE A 102 -8.29 -17.84 14.08
N VAL A 103 -8.13 -19.14 14.35
CA VAL A 103 -7.42 -20.08 13.46
C VAL A 103 -8.42 -21.07 12.88
N ASP A 104 -8.40 -21.22 11.56
CA ASP A 104 -9.20 -22.21 10.83
C ASP A 104 -8.29 -23.07 9.93
N THR A 105 -8.31 -24.38 10.16
CA THR A 105 -7.55 -25.40 9.41
C THR A 105 -8.46 -26.34 8.62
N THR A 106 -9.74 -25.99 8.46
CA THR A 106 -10.70 -26.81 7.74
C THR A 106 -10.29 -27.01 6.28
N ASN A 107 -10.36 -28.27 5.82
CA ASN A 107 -10.17 -28.57 4.42
C ASN A 107 -11.44 -28.17 3.65
N ARG A 108 -11.33 -27.15 2.83
CA ARG A 108 -12.43 -26.60 2.03
C ARG A 108 -11.92 -26.07 0.70
N ALA A 109 -12.83 -25.87 -0.24
CA ALA A 109 -12.52 -25.06 -1.42
C ALA A 109 -12.37 -23.58 -1.04
N PHE A 110 -11.68 -22.82 -1.91
CA PHE A 110 -11.75 -21.36 -1.84
C PHE A 110 -13.19 -20.89 -2.05
N THR A 111 -13.55 -19.80 -1.36
CA THR A 111 -14.72 -19.02 -1.77
C THR A 111 -14.47 -18.34 -3.12
N ASN A 112 -15.51 -17.82 -3.77
CA ASN A 112 -15.34 -17.11 -5.04
C ASN A 112 -14.35 -15.94 -4.92
N ASN A 113 -14.45 -15.12 -3.87
CA ASN A 113 -13.54 -14.00 -3.64
C ASN A 113 -12.09 -14.47 -3.44
N GLU A 114 -11.89 -15.52 -2.65
CA GLU A 114 -10.56 -16.11 -2.42
C GLU A 114 -9.94 -16.67 -3.70
N LEU A 115 -10.76 -17.32 -4.55
CA LEU A 115 -10.31 -17.82 -5.84
C LEU A 115 -9.91 -16.68 -6.78
N GLU A 116 -10.63 -15.56 -6.78
CA GLU A 116 -10.27 -14.38 -7.57
C GLU A 116 -8.95 -13.74 -7.10
N LEU A 117 -8.80 -13.52 -5.79
CA LEU A 117 -7.56 -13.00 -5.18
C LEU A 117 -6.37 -13.90 -5.49
N PHE A 118 -6.56 -15.22 -5.32
CA PHE A 118 -5.57 -16.22 -5.69
C PHE A 118 -5.21 -16.11 -7.18
N THR A 119 -6.20 -16.06 -8.06
CA THR A 119 -5.97 -16.04 -9.52
C THR A 119 -5.17 -14.82 -9.95
N ILE A 120 -5.57 -13.61 -9.52
CA ILE A 120 -4.83 -12.38 -9.89
C ILE A 120 -3.42 -12.37 -9.28
N ARG A 121 -3.24 -12.92 -8.08
CA ARG A 121 -1.92 -13.09 -7.46
C ARG A 121 -1.03 -13.99 -8.31
N GLN A 122 -1.52 -15.17 -8.72
CA GLN A 122 -0.72 -16.10 -9.52
C GLN A 122 -0.37 -15.52 -10.90
N ASN A 123 -1.32 -14.80 -11.51
CA ASN A 123 -1.06 -14.10 -12.78
C ASN A 123 -0.01 -13.00 -12.60
N ALA A 124 -0.04 -12.25 -11.49
CA ALA A 124 1.00 -11.28 -11.16
C ALA A 124 2.36 -11.94 -10.91
N LEU A 125 2.41 -13.03 -10.14
CA LEU A 125 3.65 -13.78 -9.89
C LEU A 125 4.26 -14.29 -11.21
N LYS A 126 3.42 -14.81 -12.12
CA LYS A 126 3.87 -15.21 -13.46
C LYS A 126 4.46 -14.03 -14.22
N ALA A 127 3.78 -12.88 -14.22
CA ALA A 127 4.27 -11.67 -14.89
C ALA A 127 5.61 -11.17 -14.31
N ILE A 128 5.73 -11.16 -12.97
CA ILE A 128 6.96 -10.78 -12.25
C ILE A 128 8.15 -11.66 -12.66
N ASN A 129 7.92 -12.96 -12.80
CA ASN A 129 8.98 -13.90 -13.16
C ASN A 129 9.34 -13.88 -14.65
N SER A 130 8.47 -13.37 -15.52
CA SER A 130 8.67 -13.38 -16.98
C SER A 130 9.12 -12.04 -17.56
N ASP A 131 8.79 -10.93 -16.90
CA ASP A 131 8.99 -9.58 -17.44
C ASP A 131 10.19 -8.87 -16.79
N THR A 132 11.00 -8.18 -17.60
CA THR A 132 12.17 -7.42 -17.15
C THR A 132 11.84 -6.10 -16.44
N LEU A 133 10.56 -5.70 -16.43
CA LEU A 133 10.07 -4.53 -15.72
C LEU A 133 10.38 -4.60 -14.23
N PHE A 134 10.30 -5.79 -13.63
CA PHE A 134 10.44 -6.00 -12.20
C PHE A 134 11.91 -6.15 -11.81
N LYS A 135 12.33 -5.36 -10.84
CA LYS A 135 13.70 -5.38 -10.31
C LYS A 135 13.69 -5.84 -8.87
N VAL A 136 14.60 -6.74 -8.55
CA VAL A 136 14.91 -7.15 -7.18
C VAL A 136 16.28 -6.57 -6.84
N TYR A 137 16.36 -5.85 -5.72
CA TYR A 137 17.60 -5.29 -5.22
C TYR A 137 18.19 -6.19 -4.13
N ASN A 138 19.50 -6.13 -3.91
CA ASN A 138 20.14 -6.86 -2.83
C ASN A 138 19.51 -6.51 -1.46
N ASN A 139 19.35 -7.50 -0.60
CA ASN A 139 18.73 -7.40 0.73
C ASN A 139 17.28 -6.89 0.69
N THR A 140 16.57 -7.13 -0.40
CA THR A 140 15.15 -6.81 -0.55
C THR A 140 14.37 -8.01 -1.09
N SER A 141 13.07 -8.04 -0.86
CA SER A 141 12.15 -8.95 -1.53
C SER A 141 10.91 -8.22 -2.02
N LEU A 142 10.35 -8.70 -3.12
CA LEU A 142 9.06 -8.22 -3.62
C LEU A 142 7.93 -8.94 -2.87
N ASN A 143 7.05 -8.18 -2.23
CA ASN A 143 5.81 -8.69 -1.70
C ASN A 143 4.66 -8.42 -2.68
N ILE A 144 3.84 -9.43 -2.95
CA ILE A 144 2.73 -9.36 -3.90
C ILE A 144 1.44 -9.23 -3.07
N ILE A 145 0.62 -8.22 -3.35
CA ILE A 145 -0.56 -7.88 -2.55
C ILE A 145 -1.77 -7.78 -3.49
N PRO A 146 -2.57 -8.85 -3.64
CA PRO A 146 -3.80 -8.79 -4.40
C PRO A 146 -4.87 -8.00 -3.64
N LEU A 147 -5.55 -7.11 -4.34
CA LEU A 147 -6.63 -6.28 -3.81
C LEU A 147 -7.82 -6.32 -4.76
N ILE A 148 -9.00 -6.65 -4.20
CA ILE A 148 -10.28 -6.51 -4.89
C ILE A 148 -11.11 -5.52 -4.07
N ASP A 149 -11.43 -4.38 -4.68
CA ASP A 149 -12.35 -3.38 -4.12
C ASP A 149 -13.42 -3.06 -5.17
N LYS A 150 -14.65 -3.50 -4.90
CA LYS A 150 -15.79 -3.45 -5.84
C LYS A 150 -15.41 -4.12 -7.17
N ASP A 151 -15.52 -3.40 -8.29
CA ASP A 151 -15.17 -3.89 -9.62
C ASP A 151 -13.67 -3.75 -9.95
N SER A 152 -12.87 -3.19 -9.05
CA SER A 152 -11.45 -2.97 -9.26
C SER A 152 -10.62 -4.15 -8.78
N LYS A 153 -9.86 -4.77 -9.69
CA LYS A 153 -8.90 -5.85 -9.39
C LYS A 153 -7.48 -5.35 -9.64
N LYS A 154 -6.70 -5.28 -8.57
CA LYS A 154 -5.33 -4.76 -8.58
C LYS A 154 -4.40 -5.74 -7.87
N VAL A 155 -3.15 -5.77 -8.29
CA VAL A 155 -2.07 -6.37 -7.51
C VAL A 155 -0.99 -5.32 -7.35
N PHE A 156 -0.72 -4.97 -6.09
CA PHE A 156 0.43 -4.15 -5.75
C PHE A 156 1.63 -5.05 -5.51
N VAL A 157 2.81 -4.59 -5.90
CA VAL A 157 4.07 -5.26 -5.60
C VAL A 157 4.93 -4.26 -4.85
N LEU A 158 5.16 -4.51 -3.56
CA LEU A 158 5.94 -3.63 -2.69
C LEU A 158 7.35 -4.20 -2.49
N THR A 159 8.34 -3.32 -2.38
CA THR A 159 9.70 -3.74 -2.00
C THR A 159 9.88 -3.68 -0.49
N GLY A 160 10.05 -4.86 0.14
CA GLY A 160 10.31 -4.99 1.58
C GLY A 160 11.80 -5.21 1.89
N PRO A 161 12.30 -4.71 3.02
CA PRO A 161 13.67 -4.97 3.47
C PRO A 161 13.83 -6.39 4.03
N GLN A 162 14.99 -7.02 3.79
CA GLN A 162 15.40 -8.28 4.43
C GLN A 162 16.35 -8.07 5.61
N GLN A 163 16.62 -6.83 5.96
CA GLN A 163 17.50 -6.43 7.07
C GLN A 163 16.78 -5.43 7.98
N THR A 164 17.15 -5.40 9.25
CA THR A 164 16.57 -4.49 10.24
C THR A 164 17.19 -3.09 10.17
N GLY A 165 16.52 -2.08 10.75
CA GLY A 165 17.06 -0.71 10.85
C GLY A 165 16.91 0.15 9.59
N VAL A 166 16.22 -0.37 8.56
CA VAL A 166 15.93 0.37 7.32
C VAL A 166 14.47 0.20 6.93
N VAL A 167 13.86 1.28 6.46
CA VAL A 167 12.58 1.27 5.75
C VAL A 167 12.86 1.54 4.28
N ILE A 168 12.23 0.79 3.39
CA ILE A 168 12.42 0.94 1.95
C ILE A 168 11.14 1.50 1.34
N PHE A 169 11.27 2.63 0.66
CA PHE A 169 10.25 3.15 -0.25
C PHE A 169 10.63 2.85 -1.70
N GLY A 170 9.64 2.81 -2.56
CA GLY A 170 9.83 2.72 -4.00
C GLY A 170 10.33 1.36 -4.49
N ASN A 171 10.64 1.30 -5.79
CA ASN A 171 10.64 0.06 -6.57
C ASN A 171 9.32 -0.71 -6.42
N ASP A 172 8.21 0.03 -6.35
CA ASP A 172 6.87 -0.55 -6.24
C ASP A 172 6.18 -0.61 -7.61
N TYR A 173 5.23 -1.53 -7.74
CA TYR A 173 4.51 -1.78 -8.99
C TYR A 173 3.01 -1.93 -8.75
N LEU A 174 2.24 -1.60 -9.78
CA LEU A 174 0.80 -1.81 -9.85
C LEU A 174 0.47 -2.60 -11.11
N LEU A 175 -0.16 -3.75 -10.93
CA LEU A 175 -0.75 -4.54 -12.00
C LEU A 175 -2.27 -4.40 -11.91
N THR A 176 -2.94 -4.13 -13.03
CA THR A 176 -4.41 -4.05 -13.07
C THR A 176 -4.98 -5.19 -13.89
N PHE A 177 -6.16 -5.66 -13.48
CA PHE A 177 -6.82 -6.79 -14.11
C PHE A 177 -8.23 -6.40 -14.56
N ASP A 178 -8.71 -7.06 -15.61
CA ASP A 178 -10.12 -6.96 -15.99
C ASP A 178 -11.00 -7.88 -15.14
N LYS A 179 -12.32 -7.82 -15.38
CA LYS A 179 -13.31 -8.66 -14.68
C LYS A 179 -13.07 -10.17 -14.84
N TYR A 180 -12.33 -10.60 -15.86
CA TYR A 180 -11.99 -12.00 -16.13
C TYR A 180 -10.62 -12.40 -15.56
N ASN A 181 -10.05 -11.58 -14.66
CA ASN A 181 -8.74 -11.80 -14.04
C ASN A 181 -7.57 -11.77 -15.04
N ARG A 182 -7.75 -11.14 -16.21
CA ARG A 182 -6.68 -10.99 -17.21
C ARG A 182 -5.91 -9.71 -16.95
N LEU A 183 -4.58 -9.80 -16.97
CA LEU A 183 -3.69 -8.64 -16.80
C LEU A 183 -3.91 -7.65 -17.94
N THR A 184 -4.25 -6.40 -17.61
CA THR A 184 -4.51 -5.33 -18.59
C THR A 184 -3.44 -4.25 -18.61
N ASN A 185 -2.74 -4.03 -17.50
CA ASN A 185 -1.67 -3.05 -17.41
C ASN A 185 -0.65 -3.43 -16.33
N MET A 186 0.60 -3.03 -16.55
CA MET A 186 1.67 -3.06 -15.56
C MET A 186 2.30 -1.67 -15.49
N LYS A 187 2.29 -1.07 -14.30
CA LYS A 187 2.86 0.25 -14.05
C LYS A 187 3.92 0.16 -12.97
N ARG A 188 5.11 0.70 -13.22
CA ARG A 188 6.06 1.02 -12.16
C ARG A 188 5.62 2.30 -11.45
N LEU A 189 5.49 2.25 -10.13
CA LEU A 189 5.13 3.40 -9.31
C LEU A 189 6.37 4.25 -9.00
N HIS A 190 7.48 3.61 -8.64
CA HIS A 190 8.76 4.29 -8.39
C HIS A 190 9.90 3.60 -9.12
N LYS A 191 10.80 4.37 -9.74
CA LYS A 191 11.86 3.80 -10.59
C LYS A 191 12.91 2.99 -9.84
N ASN A 192 13.28 3.45 -8.65
CA ASN A 192 14.37 2.95 -7.82
C ASN A 192 13.88 2.74 -6.38
N ILE A 193 14.63 1.96 -5.61
CA ILE A 193 14.49 1.93 -4.14
C ILE A 193 14.99 3.23 -3.52
N ILE A 194 14.38 3.59 -2.39
CA ILE A 194 14.67 4.76 -1.57
C ILE A 194 14.80 4.26 -0.12
N PRO A 195 15.99 3.75 0.27
CA PRO A 195 16.21 3.26 1.62
C PRO A 195 16.38 4.43 2.59
N ILE A 196 15.67 4.39 3.72
CA ILE A 196 15.81 5.33 4.81
C ILE A 196 16.17 4.54 6.07
N ASN A 197 17.43 4.67 6.50
CA ASN A 197 17.87 4.12 7.78
C ASN A 197 17.24 4.93 8.91
N TYR A 198 16.71 4.25 9.93
CA TYR A 198 16.14 4.91 11.09
C TYR A 198 16.99 4.67 12.33
N SER A 199 17.20 5.74 13.09
CA SER A 199 17.81 5.74 14.42
C SER A 199 16.83 6.39 15.40
N LYS A 200 17.13 6.37 16.70
CA LYS A 200 16.25 6.99 17.71
C LYS A 200 16.13 8.52 17.58
N GLU A 201 16.97 9.17 16.76
CA GLU A 201 17.13 10.63 16.75
C GLU A 201 16.35 11.35 15.64
N SER A 202 16.12 10.71 14.48
CA SER A 202 15.43 11.36 13.37
C SER A 202 13.93 11.15 13.42
N MET A 203 13.18 12.25 13.59
CA MET A 203 11.71 12.23 13.66
C MET A 203 11.04 12.67 12.36
N GLU A 204 11.80 13.15 11.38
CA GLU A 204 11.25 13.62 10.09
C GLU A 204 12.04 13.02 8.94
N THR A 205 11.33 12.60 7.89
CA THR A 205 11.93 11.99 6.72
C THR A 205 11.35 12.56 5.45
N THR A 206 12.11 12.52 4.36
CA THR A 206 11.67 13.07 3.09
C THR A 206 12.16 12.25 1.92
N HIS A 207 11.38 12.22 0.84
CA HIS A 207 11.86 11.83 -0.48
C HIS A 207 11.16 12.62 -1.58
N SER A 208 11.65 12.50 -2.82
CA SER A 208 11.08 13.18 -3.97
C SER A 208 10.50 12.22 -4.98
N HIS A 209 9.36 12.59 -5.56
CA HIS A 209 8.74 11.89 -6.69
C HIS A 209 9.23 12.48 -8.00
N LEU A 210 9.56 11.60 -8.94
CA LEU A 210 9.75 11.98 -10.33
C LEU A 210 8.38 12.15 -11.02
N PRO A 211 8.29 12.90 -12.14
CA PRO A 211 7.02 13.14 -12.82
C PRO A 211 6.23 11.87 -13.18
N GLU A 212 6.90 10.75 -13.40
CA GLU A 212 6.27 9.49 -13.82
C GLU A 212 5.58 8.77 -12.65
N THR A 213 6.06 8.99 -11.42
CA THR A 213 5.39 8.54 -10.18
C THR A 213 4.09 9.30 -9.98
N GLY A 214 4.15 10.63 -10.17
CA GLY A 214 3.02 11.53 -10.07
C GLY A 214 3.24 12.62 -9.03
N ASP A 215 2.19 13.41 -8.82
CA ASP A 215 2.25 14.63 -8.02
C ASP A 215 1.98 14.42 -6.52
N PHE A 216 1.46 13.25 -6.13
CA PHE A 216 1.03 12.97 -4.76
C PHE A 216 1.73 11.72 -4.24
N ILE A 217 1.89 11.65 -2.92
CA ILE A 217 2.27 10.42 -2.21
C ILE A 217 1.46 9.21 -2.75
N THR A 218 2.11 8.05 -2.93
CA THR A 218 1.40 6.87 -3.45
C THR A 218 0.67 6.13 -2.32
N SER A 219 -0.26 5.26 -2.68
CA SER A 219 -0.87 4.33 -1.72
C SER A 219 0.15 3.34 -1.14
N THR A 220 1.22 3.00 -1.89
CA THR A 220 2.33 2.17 -1.39
C THR A 220 3.19 2.91 -0.37
N ASP A 221 3.46 4.21 -0.59
CA ASP A 221 4.14 5.06 0.40
C ASP A 221 3.33 5.12 1.70
N ILE A 222 2.01 5.35 1.63
CA ILE A 222 1.12 5.36 2.81
C ILE A 222 1.13 4.01 3.52
N CYS A 223 1.01 2.90 2.78
CA CYS A 223 1.07 1.55 3.36
C CYS A 223 2.38 1.34 4.13
N THR A 224 3.53 1.64 3.50
CA THR A 224 4.85 1.54 4.12
C THR A 224 4.96 2.43 5.36
N LEU A 225 4.44 3.66 5.32
CA LEU A 225 4.44 4.56 6.48
C LEU A 225 3.59 4.04 7.63
N MET A 226 2.43 3.45 7.34
CA MET A 226 1.57 2.85 8.36
C MET A 226 2.18 1.59 8.97
N LEU A 227 2.91 0.80 8.18
CA LEU A 227 3.62 -0.39 8.66
C LEU A 227 4.82 -0.03 9.55
N TYR A 228 5.65 0.92 9.13
CA TYR A 228 6.96 1.13 9.73
C TYR A 228 7.11 2.45 10.49
N GLY A 229 6.33 3.48 10.19
CA GLY A 229 6.54 4.84 10.71
C GLY A 229 6.57 4.92 12.24
N LYS A 230 5.70 4.16 12.92
CA LYS A 230 5.68 4.06 14.39
C LYS A 230 6.94 3.38 14.94
N THR A 231 7.34 2.25 14.35
CA THR A 231 8.53 1.50 14.75
C THR A 231 9.82 2.28 14.49
N ALA A 232 9.83 3.08 13.43
CA ALA A 232 10.92 3.98 13.06
C ALA A 232 10.93 5.30 13.87
N ASN A 233 9.95 5.51 14.75
CA ASN A 233 9.77 6.74 15.55
C ASN A 233 9.66 8.03 14.71
N TRP A 234 9.09 7.94 13.52
CA TRP A 234 8.85 9.10 12.67
C TRP A 234 7.59 9.83 13.12
N LYS A 235 7.67 11.16 13.21
CA LYS A 235 6.53 12.07 13.36
C LYS A 235 5.91 12.36 12.00
N ASN A 236 6.75 12.81 11.05
CA ASN A 236 6.31 13.23 9.73
C ASN A 236 7.14 12.57 8.62
N HIS A 237 6.48 12.32 7.48
CA HIS A 237 7.15 11.99 6.22
C HIS A 237 6.69 12.93 5.12
N ILE A 238 7.64 13.54 4.42
CA ILE A 238 7.37 14.52 3.37
C ILE A 238 7.71 13.91 2.00
N VAL A 239 6.76 13.94 1.09
CA VAL A 239 6.98 13.60 -0.33
C VAL A 239 6.89 14.87 -1.16
N ILE A 240 7.99 15.22 -1.83
CA ILE A 240 8.08 16.41 -2.67
C ILE A 240 7.94 15.99 -4.13
N SER A 241 6.94 16.51 -4.83
CA SER A 241 6.77 16.34 -6.27
C SER A 241 6.97 17.66 -7.01
N LYS A 242 6.72 17.65 -8.33
CA LYS A 242 6.82 18.86 -9.16
C LYS A 242 5.86 19.95 -8.68
N ASN A 243 4.60 19.59 -8.42
CA ASN A 243 3.54 20.56 -8.15
C ASN A 243 3.12 20.62 -6.68
N TYR A 244 3.30 19.54 -5.91
CA TYR A 244 2.83 19.47 -4.53
C TYR A 244 3.84 18.84 -3.57
N GLY A 245 3.72 19.24 -2.30
CA GLY A 245 4.31 18.57 -1.15
C GLY A 245 3.23 17.80 -0.38
N SER A 246 3.43 16.51 -0.17
CA SER A 246 2.57 15.66 0.65
C SER A 246 3.22 15.45 2.01
N ILE A 247 2.58 15.90 3.09
CA ILE A 247 3.06 15.71 4.47
C ILE A 247 2.16 14.67 5.14
N TRP A 248 2.72 13.50 5.40
CA TRP A 248 2.07 12.44 6.15
C TRP A 248 2.45 12.52 7.64
N ASP A 249 1.46 12.69 8.50
CA ASP A 249 1.64 12.57 9.94
C ASP A 249 1.52 11.09 10.33
N CYS A 250 2.63 10.50 10.78
CA CYS A 250 2.72 9.09 11.15
C CYS A 250 1.94 8.74 12.43
N GLN A 251 1.71 9.71 13.31
CA GLN A 251 0.97 9.50 14.57
C GLN A 251 -0.54 9.60 14.34
N GLN A 252 -0.98 10.65 13.65
CA GLN A 252 -2.38 10.90 13.35
C GLN A 252 -2.87 10.10 12.13
N GLN A 253 -1.96 9.51 11.36
CA GLN A 253 -2.25 8.81 10.10
C GLN A 253 -3.10 9.67 9.15
N SER A 254 -2.64 10.91 8.98
CA SER A 254 -3.35 11.95 8.22
C SER A 254 -2.42 12.60 7.20
N LEU A 255 -3.01 13.10 6.11
CA LEU A 255 -2.30 13.67 4.98
C LEU A 255 -2.66 15.15 4.83
N SER A 256 -1.64 16.00 4.79
CA SER A 256 -1.75 17.40 4.38
C SER A 256 -1.06 17.60 3.03
N ILE A 257 -1.70 18.35 2.12
CA ILE A 257 -1.12 18.70 0.82
C ILE A 257 -0.90 20.21 0.74
N LEU A 258 0.30 20.60 0.33
CA LEU A 258 0.67 21.97 0.02
C LEU A 258 1.19 22.05 -1.41
N THR A 259 1.22 23.24 -2.02
CA THR A 259 2.02 23.41 -3.25
C THR A 259 3.50 23.29 -2.91
N THR A 260 4.31 22.84 -3.87
CA THR A 260 5.76 22.73 -3.66
C THR A 260 6.39 24.08 -3.31
N GLU A 261 5.87 25.19 -3.85
CA GLU A 261 6.30 26.54 -3.48
C GLU A 261 5.99 26.85 -2.01
N ALA A 262 4.76 26.57 -1.55
CA ALA A 262 4.36 26.84 -0.17
C ALA A 262 5.19 26.02 0.82
N LEU A 263 5.42 24.74 0.53
CA LEU A 263 6.27 23.88 1.34
C LEU A 263 7.70 24.41 1.44
N LYS A 264 8.29 24.85 0.32
CA LYS A 264 9.65 25.42 0.30
C LYS A 264 9.76 26.70 1.11
N SER A 265 8.71 27.52 1.15
CA SER A 265 8.69 28.73 1.99
C SER A 265 8.72 28.38 3.47
N ILE A 266 7.92 27.39 3.91
CA ILE A 266 7.88 26.94 5.31
C ILE A 266 9.24 26.36 5.75
N VAL A 267 9.89 25.59 4.89
CA VAL A 267 11.20 24.98 5.21
C VAL A 267 12.34 26.00 5.25
N LYS A 268 12.24 27.12 4.52
CA LYS A 268 13.26 28.18 4.53
C LYS A 268 13.18 29.12 5.73
N GLU A 269 12.04 29.17 6.41
CA GLU A 269 11.80 30.04 7.57
C GLU A 269 12.18 29.38 8.90
N ASN A 270 12.54 28.09 8.89
CA ASN A 270 13.07 27.34 10.04
C ASN A 270 14.55 27.01 9.85
#